data_AF-A0A2G4JGK0-F1
#
_entry.id   AF-A0A2G4JGK0-F1
#
_cell.length_a   1.000
_cell.length_b   1.000
_cell.length_c   1.000
_cell.angle_alpha   90.00
_cell.angle_beta   90.00
_cell.angle_gamma   90.00
#
_symmetry.space_group_name_H-M   'P 1'
#
loop_
_entity.id
_entity.type
_entity.pdbx_description
1 polymer ?
#
loop_
_entity_poly.entity_id
_entity_poly.type
_entity_poly.pdbx_seq_one_letter_code
_entity_poly.pdbx_strand_id
1 'polypeptide(L)' 'MSEEEKGTHFLELIDKQNNLQWKITMKLTALINSKWTSPELQKEIELLVQSHSKITNEINSLE' A
#
# COMPACT_ATOMS: atom_id res chain seq x y z
N MET A 1 16.91 17.17 -5.10
CA MET A 1 15.67 17.33 -5.85
C MET A 1 15.24 18.78 -5.73
N SER A 2 14.67 19.35 -6.78
CA SER A 2 13.96 20.63 -6.72
C SER A 2 12.62 20.46 -5.98
N GLU A 3 12.00 21.56 -5.55
CA GLU A 3 10.66 21.52 -4.94
C GLU A 3 9.59 20.96 -5.89
N GLU A 4 9.74 21.21 -7.20
CA GLU A 4 8.84 20.65 -8.23
C GLU A 4 9.01 19.13 -8.38
N GLU A 5 10.26 18.65 -8.37
CA GLU A 5 10.57 17.20 -8.35
C GLU A 5 10.04 16.54 -7.07
N LYS A 6 10.16 17.22 -5.92
CA LYS A 6 9.68 16.75 -4.62
C LYS A 6 8.15 16.65 -4.60
N GLY A 7 7.45 17.67 -5.10
CA GLY A 7 5.98 17.66 -5.20
C GLY A 7 5.46 16.58 -6.16
N THR A 8 6.12 16.40 -7.30
CA THR A 8 5.77 15.33 -8.26
C THR A 8 5.95 13.95 -7.64
N HIS A 9 7.10 13.70 -7.00
CA HIS A 9 7.38 12.44 -6.32
C HIS A 9 6.39 12.15 -5.17
N PHE A 10 6.03 13.17 -4.39
CA PHE A 10 5.02 13.04 -3.35
C PHE A 10 3.67 12.56 -3.90
N LEU A 11 3.18 13.17 -4.98
CA LEU A 11 1.93 12.76 -5.62
C LEU A 11 1.98 11.34 -6.17
N GLU A 12 3.11 10.94 -6.77
CA GLU A 12 3.30 9.55 -7.22
C GLU A 12 3.26 8.54 -6.08
N LEU A 13 3.88 8.86 -4.94
CA LEU A 13 3.86 7.98 -3.77
C LEU A 13 2.45 7.86 -3.19
N ILE A 14 1.68 8.95 -3.14
CA ILE A 14 0.27 8.93 -2.71
C ILE A 14 -0.56 8.04 -3.63
N ASP A 15 -0.41 8.15 -4.95
CA ASP A 15 -1.13 7.30 -5.89
C ASP A 15 -0.75 5.81 -5.71
N LYS A 16 0.54 5.50 -5.55
CA LYS A 16 1.01 4.14 -5.26
C LYS A 16 0.44 3.62 -3.94
N GLN A 17 0.41 4.45 -2.90
CA GLN A 17 -0.14 4.10 -1.59
C GLN A 17 -1.64 3.79 -1.66
N ASN A 18 -2.42 4.63 -2.35
CA ASN A 18 -3.87 4.44 -2.56
C ASN A 18 -4.16 3.14 -3.31
N ASN A 19 -3.40 2.87 -4.39
CA ASN A 19 -3.52 1.63 -5.14
C ASN A 19 -3.22 0.39 -4.27
N LEU A 20 -2.23 0.47 -3.37
CA LEU A 20 -1.96 -0.60 -2.42
C LEU A 20 -3.09 -0.77 -1.39
N GLN A 21 -3.63 0.33 -0.84
CA GLN A 21 -4.78 0.26 0.07
C GLN A 21 -5.97 -0.45 -0.58
N TRP A 22 -6.30 -0.10 -1.82
CA TRP A 22 -7.38 -0.76 -2.54
C TRP A 22 -7.13 -2.26 -2.72
N LYS A 23 -5.89 -2.66 -3.07
CA LYS A 23 -5.51 -4.08 -3.16
C LYS A 23 -5.64 -4.80 -1.82
N ILE A 24 -5.22 -4.17 -0.72
CA ILE A 24 -5.36 -4.71 0.64
C ILE A 24 -6.85 -4.94 0.96
N THR A 25 -7.71 -3.94 0.73
CA THR A 25 -9.16 -4.05 0.97
C THR A 25 -9.75 -5.20 0.17
N MET A 26 -9.46 -5.30 -1.13
CA MET A 26 -9.95 -6.38 -1.99
C MET A 26 -9.51 -7.77 -1.49
N LYS A 27 -8.25 -7.90 -1.06
CA LYS A 27 -7.70 -9.18 -0.56
C LYS A 27 -8.28 -9.56 0.81
N LEU A 28 -8.47 -8.59 1.70
CA LEU A 28 -9.17 -8.81 2.97
C LEU A 28 -10.61 -9.27 2.74
N THR A 29 -11.34 -8.66 1.79
CA THR A 29 -12.68 -9.12 1.40
C THR A 29 -12.65 -10.57 0.91
N ALA A 30 -11.69 -10.93 0.05
CA ALA A 30 -11.53 -12.30 -0.42
C ALA A 30 -11.22 -13.29 0.72
N LEU A 31 -10.38 -12.89 1.68
CA LEU A 31 -10.03 -13.69 2.86
C LEU A 31 -11.24 -13.89 3.79
N ILE A 32 -12.05 -12.85 4.01
CA ILE A 32 -13.31 -12.95 4.77
C ILE A 32 -14.26 -13.94 4.09
N ASN A 33 -14.43 -13.81 2.77
CA ASN A 33 -15.30 -14.68 1.98
C ASN A 33 -14.83 -16.14 1.94
N SER A 34 -13.52 -16.38 2.03
CA SER A 34 -12.94 -17.73 2.13
C SER A 34 -12.99 -18.30 3.56
N LYS A 35 -13.65 -17.63 4.50
CA LYS A 35 -13.66 -17.97 5.94
C LYS A 35 -12.24 -18.05 6.53
N TRP A 36 -11.32 -17.23 6.01
CA TRP A 36 -9.96 -16.99 6.51
C TRP A 36 -8.97 -18.17 6.40
N THR A 37 -9.26 -19.19 5.61
CA THR A 37 -8.44 -20.41 5.54
C THR A 37 -7.41 -20.44 4.40
N SER A 38 -7.10 -19.32 3.75
CA SER A 38 -6.07 -19.26 2.70
C SER A 38 -4.78 -18.60 3.22
N PRO A 39 -3.73 -19.39 3.52
CA PRO A 39 -2.41 -18.88 3.87
C PRO A 39 -1.79 -18.01 2.76
N GLU A 40 -2.12 -18.30 1.49
CA GLU A 40 -1.62 -17.54 0.34
C GLU A 40 -2.14 -16.11 0.37
N LEU A 41 -3.45 -15.93 0.58
CA LEU A 41 -4.05 -14.60 0.71
C LEU A 41 -3.51 -13.84 1.93
N GLN A 42 -3.27 -14.54 3.05
CA GLN A 42 -2.65 -13.93 4.24
C GLN A 42 -1.25 -13.38 3.92
N LYS A 43 -0.40 -14.20 3.30
CA LYS A 43 0.96 -13.79 2.90
C LYS A 43 0.95 -12.62 1.90
N GLU A 44 0.04 -12.63 0.94
CA GLU A 44 -0.11 -11.52 0.00
C GLU A 44 -0.52 -10.22 0.70
N ILE A 45 -1.44 -10.28 1.67
CA ILE A 45 -1.86 -9.11 2.46
C ILE A 45 -0.68 -8.58 3.28
N GLU A 46 0.10 -9.44 3.94
CA GLU A 46 1.29 -9.03 4.70
C GLU A 46 2.28 -8.24 3.83
N LEU A 47 2.58 -8.74 2.62
CA LEU A 47 3.47 -8.06 1.69
C LEU A 47 2.90 -6.70 1.25
N LEU A 48 1.60 -6.63 0.94
CA LEU A 48 0.95 -5.37 0.56
C LEU A 48 0.98 -4.34 1.70
N VAL A 49 0.72 -4.78 2.94
CA VAL A 49 0.77 -3.92 4.14
C VAL A 49 2.20 -3.43 4.39
N GLN A 50 3.21 -4.29 4.25
CA GLN A 50 4.61 -3.88 4.37
C GLN A 50 4.99 -2.85 3.30
N SER A 51 4.59 -3.06 2.05
CA SER A 51 4.80 -2.10 0.97
C SER A 51 4.08 -0.77 1.24
N HIS A 52 2.84 -0.82 1.72
CA HIS A 52 2.07 0.38 2.10
C HIS A 52 2.77 1.15 3.22
N SER A 53 3.23 0.46 4.27
CA SER A 53 3.97 1.07 5.39
C SER A 53 5.26 1.76 4.93
N LYS A 54 6.04 1.12 4.04
CA LYS A 54 7.26 1.71 3.47
C LYS A 54 6.97 3.00 2.71
N ILE A 55 5.98 2.98 1.82
CA ILE A 55 5.60 4.16 1.04
C ILE A 55 5.09 5.28 1.97
N THR A 56 4.33 4.93 3.00
CA THR A 56 3.84 5.90 4.00
C THR A 56 4.99 6.61 4.70
N ASN A 57 6.01 5.86 5.12
CA ASN A 57 7.19 6.44 5.75
C ASN A 57 7.97 7.35 4.80
N GLU A 58 8.03 6.98 3.52
CA GLU A 58 8.67 7.82 2.49
C GLU A 58 7.90 9.13 2.28
N ILE A 59 6.58 9.07 2.16
CA ILE A 59 5.70 10.25 2.09
C ILE A 59 5.94 11.18 3.29
N ASN A 60 5.91 10.64 4.50
CA ASN A 60 6.11 11.40 5.74
C ASN A 60 7.53 12.01 5.86
N SER A 61 8.51 11.49 5.11
CA SER A 61 9.86 12.06 5.06
C SER A 61 9.99 13.20 4.04
N LEU A 62 9.04 13.28 3.11
CA LEU A 62 8.95 14.32 2.09
C LEU A 62 8.04 15.47 2.54
N GLU A 63 7.07 15.21 3.41
CA GLU A 63 6.29 16.26 4.08
C GLU A 63 7.16 17.11 5.01
#